data_AF-A0A6G0QJ97-F1
#
_entry.id   AF-A0A6G0QJ97-F1
#
_cell.length_a   1.000
_cell.length_b   1.000
_cell.length_c   1.000
_cell.angle_alpha   90.00
_cell.angle_beta   90.00
_cell.angle_gamma   90.00
#
_symmetry.space_group_name_H-M   'P 1'
#
loop_
_entity.id
_entity.type
_entity.pdbx_description
1 polymer ?
#
loop_
_entity_poly.entity_id
_entity_poly.type
_entity_poly.pdbx_seq_one_letter_code
_entity_poly.pdbx_strand_id
1 'polypeptide(L)'
;MGPLELRVVAFVLQHQPYIATPKELGTVITSFLCPSSNLSLSDACKLDSLPLLDWIWASSCASVAQRGIGWSLTHFLRSDMHYYRWQFSKALTVVAERGDLGMLRWLFEHFGGCVVPVEAVEAAAANGHLAVLKYLREVDTGRERDQDRVAADSEIETEWNGPGNWVCWGGRSMLKAVENGHADVARWLYSNCPYALTDNELELVICGALKRGDIEFAQWLVPPTRSLFDYASDCPRPDVIEMMLENGNLQRDQNATVVAIRDLATHGQLDLMKRIAQIYTTPPTNDGVWLDYWRRAMAEAIKREDLVMLQWLPQTVALRSCNFFTKKPLLMTMTTR
;
A
#
# COMPACT_ATOMS: atom_id res chain seq x y z
N MET A 1 19.55 37.24 -8.17
CA MET A 1 20.21 36.43 -7.13
C MET A 1 21.68 36.31 -7.51
N GLY A 2 22.60 36.52 -6.56
CA GLY A 2 24.03 36.35 -6.81
C GLY A 2 24.38 34.88 -7.10
N PRO A 3 25.56 34.61 -7.69
CA PRO A 3 26.01 33.25 -7.94
C PRO A 3 26.04 32.43 -6.63
N LEU A 4 25.44 31.24 -6.65
CA LEU A 4 25.52 30.28 -5.54
C LEU A 4 26.99 29.88 -5.36
N GLU A 5 27.63 30.38 -4.32
CA GLU A 5 28.99 29.99 -3.94
C GLU A 5 28.93 29.14 -2.66
N LEU A 6 29.54 27.96 -2.69
CA LEU A 6 29.63 27.10 -1.50
C LEU A 6 30.49 27.80 -0.45
N ARG A 7 30.04 27.81 0.82
CA ARG A 7 30.78 28.44 1.92
C ARG A 7 32.20 27.88 2.09
N VAL A 8 32.40 26.59 1.79
CA VAL A 8 33.73 25.97 1.84
C VAL A 8 34.64 26.50 0.72
N VAL A 9 34.08 26.77 -0.47
CA VAL A 9 34.80 27.33 -1.61
C VAL A 9 35.17 28.78 -1.31
N ALA A 10 34.21 29.57 -0.83
CA ALA A 10 34.45 30.96 -0.40
C ALA A 10 35.54 31.02 0.70
N PHE A 11 35.50 30.12 1.68
CA PHE A 11 36.50 30.04 2.74
C PHE A 11 37.90 29.69 2.22
N VAL A 12 38.00 28.68 1.34
CA VAL A 12 39.28 28.29 0.74
C VAL A 12 39.85 29.39 -0.15
N LEU A 13 39.01 30.04 -0.96
CA LEU A 13 39.41 31.16 -1.80
C LEU A 13 39.85 32.39 -0.99
N GLN A 14 39.20 32.66 0.15
CA GLN A 14 39.61 33.73 1.06
C GLN A 14 41.05 33.56 1.59
N HIS A 15 41.50 32.31 1.75
CA HIS A 15 42.86 31.98 2.22
C HIS A 15 43.87 31.77 1.07
N GLN A 16 43.44 31.93 -0.19
CA GLN A 16 44.25 31.73 -1.39
C GLN A 16 44.14 32.95 -2.34
N PRO A 17 44.73 34.11 -1.97
CA PRO A 17 44.52 35.38 -2.66
C PRO A 17 45.00 35.40 -4.12
N TYR A 18 45.94 34.52 -4.51
CA TYR A 18 46.38 34.38 -5.90
C TYR A 18 45.33 33.72 -6.80
N ILE A 19 44.53 32.81 -6.24
CA ILE A 19 43.51 32.01 -6.96
C ILE A 19 42.14 32.72 -6.94
N ALA A 20 41.86 33.52 -5.91
CA ALA A 20 40.60 34.26 -5.75
C ALA A 20 40.45 35.50 -6.65
N THR A 21 41.43 35.78 -7.53
CA THR A 21 41.43 36.96 -8.41
C THR A 21 40.28 36.99 -9.43
N PRO A 22 39.79 35.87 -10.00
CA PRO A 22 38.59 35.86 -10.82
C PRO A 22 37.36 35.56 -9.95
N LYS A 23 36.42 36.50 -9.86
CA LYS A 23 35.10 36.29 -9.19
C LYS A 23 34.32 35.10 -9.77
N GLU A 24 34.60 34.73 -11.02
CA GLU A 24 33.97 33.61 -11.71
C GLU A 24 34.50 32.25 -11.25
N LEU A 25 35.72 32.18 -10.69
CA LEU A 25 36.36 30.92 -10.31
C LEU A 25 35.63 30.25 -9.14
N GLY A 26 35.14 31.03 -8.18
CA GLY A 26 34.31 30.52 -7.08
C GLY A 26 33.03 29.87 -7.58
N THR A 27 32.40 30.47 -8.59
CA THR A 27 31.20 29.92 -9.24
C THR A 27 31.50 28.62 -10.01
N VAL A 28 32.63 28.57 -10.71
CA VAL A 28 33.05 27.38 -11.48
C VAL A 28 33.41 26.22 -10.55
N ILE A 29 34.22 26.46 -9.52
CA ILE A 29 34.59 25.45 -8.52
C ILE A 29 33.34 24.98 -7.78
N THR A 30 32.43 25.90 -7.44
CA THR A 30 31.13 25.56 -6.85
C THR A 30 30.33 24.66 -7.80
N SER A 31 30.20 25.03 -9.08
CA SER A 31 29.48 24.20 -10.06
C SER A 31 30.08 22.80 -10.26
N PHE A 32 31.39 22.65 -10.04
CA PHE A 32 32.09 21.36 -10.15
C PHE A 32 31.92 20.48 -8.90
N LEU A 33 31.96 21.08 -7.71
CA LEU A 33 31.81 20.37 -6.43
C LEU A 33 30.35 20.10 -6.07
N CYS A 34 29.42 20.85 -6.66
CA CYS A 34 28.00 20.71 -6.43
C CYS A 34 27.42 19.42 -7.04
N PRO A 35 26.26 18.96 -6.54
CA PRO A 35 25.50 17.88 -7.15
C PRO A 35 25.27 18.14 -8.63
N SER A 36 25.28 17.07 -9.44
CA SER A 36 25.11 17.19 -10.89
C SER A 36 23.86 18.00 -11.22
N SER A 37 23.93 18.92 -12.19
CA SER A 37 22.78 19.68 -12.70
C SER A 37 21.69 18.80 -13.35
N ASN A 38 21.98 17.50 -13.52
CA ASN A 38 21.06 16.46 -13.97
C ASN A 38 20.51 15.60 -12.82
N LEU A 39 20.78 15.94 -11.56
CA LEU A 39 20.14 15.29 -10.41
C LEU A 39 18.68 15.77 -10.35
N SER A 40 17.75 14.84 -10.52
CA SER A 40 16.32 15.15 -10.40
C SER A 40 15.97 15.52 -8.96
N LEU A 41 14.97 16.40 -8.77
CA LEU A 41 14.51 16.76 -7.43
C LEU A 41 14.01 15.52 -6.66
N SER A 42 13.36 14.59 -7.35
CA SER A 42 12.86 13.33 -6.77
C SER A 42 13.98 12.41 -6.28
N ASP A 43 15.12 12.38 -6.98
CA ASP A 43 16.27 11.61 -6.52
C ASP A 43 16.95 12.30 -5.34
N ALA A 44 17.00 13.63 -5.33
CA ALA A 44 17.47 14.40 -4.19
C ALA A 44 16.60 14.18 -2.94
N CYS A 45 15.27 14.01 -3.09
CA CYS A 45 14.37 13.67 -1.99
C CYS A 45 14.68 12.30 -1.33
N LYS A 46 15.44 11.41 -1.99
CA LYS A 46 15.89 10.15 -1.39
C LYS A 46 17.06 10.34 -0.42
N LEU A 47 17.77 11.47 -0.50
CA LEU A 47 19.02 11.75 0.23
C LEU A 47 18.82 12.51 1.55
N ASP A 48 17.58 12.74 1.97
CA ASP A 48 17.22 13.36 3.24
C ASP A 48 17.84 14.75 3.52
N SER A 49 18.03 15.58 2.49
CA SER A 49 18.74 16.86 2.62
C SER A 49 17.92 18.05 2.11
N LEU A 50 17.34 18.83 3.02
CA LEU A 50 16.69 20.11 2.68
C LEU A 50 17.67 21.12 2.05
N PRO A 51 18.93 21.28 2.52
CA PRO A 51 19.88 22.18 1.88
C PRO A 51 20.20 21.80 0.43
N LEU A 52 20.15 20.51 0.10
CA LEU A 52 20.29 20.03 -1.28
C LEU A 52 19.09 20.47 -2.14
N LEU A 53 17.87 20.37 -1.61
CA LEU A 53 16.66 20.82 -2.31
C LEU A 53 16.67 22.34 -2.51
N ASP A 54 17.03 23.11 -1.48
CA ASP A 54 17.21 24.57 -1.56
C ASP A 54 18.23 24.93 -2.64
N TRP A 55 19.33 24.17 -2.72
CA TRP A 55 20.37 24.39 -3.73
C TRP A 55 19.86 24.08 -5.15
N ILE A 56 19.21 22.94 -5.36
CA ILE A 56 18.62 22.57 -6.65
C ILE A 56 17.61 23.65 -7.08
N TRP A 57 16.77 24.10 -6.15
CA TRP A 57 15.75 25.10 -6.41
C TRP A 57 16.34 26.47 -6.74
N ALA A 58 17.32 26.93 -5.97
CA ALA A 58 17.99 28.21 -6.20
C ALA A 58 18.82 28.21 -7.49
N SER A 59 19.33 27.04 -7.90
CA SER A 59 20.04 26.85 -9.17
C SER A 59 19.11 26.75 -10.37
N SER A 60 17.79 26.66 -10.15
CA SER A 60 16.81 26.46 -11.21
C SER A 60 16.36 27.78 -11.85
N CYS A 61 16.35 27.84 -13.18
CA CYS A 61 15.95 29.03 -13.93
C CYS A 61 14.44 29.29 -13.78
N ALA A 62 14.05 30.51 -13.38
CA ALA A 62 12.65 30.87 -13.21
C ALA A 62 11.93 31.18 -14.54
N SER A 63 12.67 31.36 -15.64
CA SER A 63 12.10 31.60 -16.96
C SER A 63 12.97 31.02 -18.07
N VAL A 64 12.35 30.78 -19.24
CA VAL A 64 13.05 30.27 -20.43
C VAL A 64 14.19 31.20 -20.87
N ALA A 65 14.03 32.51 -20.70
CA ALA A 65 15.04 33.52 -21.05
C ALA A 65 16.30 33.46 -20.17
N GLN A 66 16.22 32.84 -18.99
CA GLN A 66 17.34 32.67 -18.06
C GLN A 66 18.09 31.34 -18.24
N ARG A 67 17.68 30.50 -19.19
CA ARG A 67 18.34 29.22 -19.45
C ARG A 67 19.74 29.48 -20.02
N GLY A 68 20.76 28.89 -19.39
CA GLY A 68 22.13 28.96 -19.89
C GLY A 68 22.31 28.21 -21.22
N ILE A 69 23.50 28.33 -21.81
CA ILE A 69 23.91 27.62 -23.03
C ILE A 69 24.21 26.16 -22.64
N GLY A 70 23.18 25.36 -22.39
CA GLY A 70 23.33 23.96 -22.00
C GLY A 70 22.05 23.32 -21.48
N TRP A 71 21.82 22.06 -21.84
CA TRP A 71 20.71 21.27 -21.32
C TRP A 71 21.03 20.75 -19.91
N SER A 72 20.16 20.99 -18.94
CA SER A 72 20.24 20.38 -17.60
C SER A 72 18.86 20.33 -16.94
N LEU A 73 18.59 19.31 -16.12
CA LEU A 73 17.30 19.18 -15.44
C LEU A 73 16.97 20.39 -14.53
N THR A 74 17.98 20.96 -13.86
CA THR A 74 17.81 22.17 -13.04
C THR A 74 17.33 23.37 -13.85
N HIS A 75 17.76 23.52 -15.12
CA HIS A 75 17.29 24.61 -15.98
C HIS A 75 15.79 24.52 -16.31
N PHE A 76 15.23 23.31 -16.36
CA PHE A 76 13.82 23.11 -16.73
C PHE A 76 12.88 23.13 -15.52
N LEU A 77 13.37 22.87 -14.30
CA LEU A 77 12.53 22.67 -13.11
C LEU A 77 11.48 23.76 -12.92
N ARG A 78 11.88 25.04 -12.99
CA ARG A 78 11.00 26.20 -12.76
C ARG A 78 10.58 26.94 -14.03
N SER A 79 11.08 26.52 -15.20
CA SER A 79 10.85 27.22 -16.46
C SER A 79 9.93 26.45 -17.42
N ASP A 80 9.74 25.15 -17.21
CA ASP A 80 8.83 24.30 -17.97
C ASP A 80 7.71 23.78 -17.07
N MET A 81 6.46 24.10 -17.41
CA MET A 81 5.30 23.77 -16.58
C MET A 81 5.04 22.27 -16.49
N HIS A 82 5.30 21.51 -17.57
CA HIS A 82 5.06 20.07 -17.58
C HIS A 82 6.10 19.36 -16.71
N TYR A 83 7.38 19.73 -16.87
CA TYR A 83 8.43 19.18 -16.03
C TYR A 83 8.27 19.61 -14.56
N TYR A 84 7.85 20.84 -14.28
CA TYR A 84 7.53 21.31 -12.93
C TYR A 84 6.47 20.42 -12.24
N ARG A 85 5.33 20.20 -12.90
CA ARG A 85 4.24 19.36 -12.36
C ARG A 85 4.63 17.88 -12.25
N TRP A 86 5.34 17.35 -13.24
CA TRP A 86 5.84 15.97 -13.21
C TRP A 86 6.83 15.76 -12.07
N GLN A 87 7.77 16.68 -11.90
CA GLN A 87 8.81 16.60 -10.88
C GLN A 87 8.22 16.74 -9.47
N PHE A 88 7.20 17.58 -9.29
CA PHE A 88 6.42 17.66 -8.06
C PHE A 88 5.76 16.32 -7.74
N SER A 89 5.02 15.74 -8.68
CA SER A 89 4.33 14.45 -8.51
C SER A 89 5.31 13.33 -8.10
N LYS A 90 6.46 13.24 -8.78
CA LYS A 90 7.49 12.25 -8.47
C LYS A 90 8.17 12.48 -7.13
N ALA A 91 8.56 13.72 -6.82
CA ALA A 91 9.18 14.05 -5.54
C ALA A 91 8.20 13.81 -4.37
N LEU A 92 6.94 14.19 -4.55
CA LEU A 92 5.90 14.01 -3.56
C LEU A 92 5.63 12.54 -3.25
N THR A 93 5.60 11.67 -4.27
CA THR A 93 5.43 10.22 -4.06
C THR A 93 6.56 9.66 -3.19
N VAL A 94 7.82 10.01 -3.47
CA VAL A 94 8.98 9.58 -2.68
C VAL A 94 8.91 10.10 -1.24
N VAL A 95 8.55 11.36 -1.05
CA VAL A 95 8.42 11.97 0.28
C VAL A 95 7.27 11.34 1.07
N ALA A 96 6.14 11.06 0.40
CA ALA A 96 4.99 10.40 0.98
C ALA A 96 5.29 8.95 1.40
N GLU A 97 6.04 8.19 0.60
CA GLU A 97 6.55 6.86 0.96
C GLU A 97 7.43 6.88 2.22
N ARG A 98 8.29 7.90 2.34
CA ARG A 98 9.22 8.05 3.47
C ARG A 98 8.57 8.57 4.74
N GLY A 99 7.43 9.27 4.62
CA GLY A 99 6.76 9.90 5.76
C GLY A 99 7.43 11.21 6.22
N ASP A 100 8.28 11.83 5.38
CA ASP A 100 9.05 13.00 5.76
C ASP A 100 8.22 14.29 5.64
N LEU A 101 7.66 14.73 6.77
CA LEU A 101 6.91 15.98 6.86
C LEU A 101 7.74 17.23 6.57
N GLY A 102 9.06 17.22 6.81
CA GLY A 102 9.93 18.36 6.56
C GLY A 102 10.06 18.63 5.07
N MET A 103 10.39 17.59 4.30
CA MET A 103 10.41 17.68 2.83
C MET A 103 9.03 17.92 2.24
N LEU A 104 7.98 17.37 2.85
CA LEU A 104 6.61 17.59 2.39
C LEU A 104 6.26 19.08 2.46
N ARG A 105 6.51 19.73 3.60
CA ARG A 105 6.31 21.18 3.75
C ARG A 105 7.13 21.98 2.74
N TRP A 106 8.39 21.60 2.57
CA TRP A 106 9.27 22.23 1.58
C TRP A 106 8.68 22.16 0.17
N LEU A 107 8.13 21.00 -0.24
CA LEU A 107 7.49 20.87 -1.56
C LEU A 107 6.27 21.80 -1.70
N PHE A 108 5.40 21.88 -0.71
CA PHE A 108 4.20 22.73 -0.79
C PHE A 108 4.48 24.23 -0.65
N GLU A 109 5.60 24.63 -0.04
CA GLU A 109 6.05 26.03 0.00
C GLU A 109 6.61 26.52 -1.35
N HIS A 110 7.20 25.60 -2.14
CA HIS A 110 7.85 25.91 -3.40
C HIS A 110 6.98 25.62 -4.63
N PHE A 111 6.10 24.60 -4.54
CA PHE A 111 5.22 24.18 -5.60
C PHE A 111 3.78 24.67 -5.41
N GLY A 112 3.22 25.33 -6.44
CA GLY A 112 1.84 25.80 -6.46
C GLY A 112 1.13 25.43 -7.76
N GLY A 113 -0.20 25.31 -7.72
CA GLY A 113 -1.01 24.94 -8.89
C GLY A 113 -0.83 23.49 -9.33
N CYS A 114 -0.27 22.63 -8.48
CA CYS A 114 0.01 21.24 -8.81
C CYS A 114 -1.12 20.30 -8.37
N VAL A 115 -1.20 19.16 -9.06
CA VAL A 115 -2.08 18.05 -8.70
C VAL A 115 -1.26 17.04 -7.91
N VAL A 116 -1.75 16.66 -6.73
CA VAL A 116 -1.19 15.56 -5.95
C VAL A 116 -1.78 14.26 -6.49
N PRO A 117 -0.95 13.35 -7.02
CA PRO A 117 -1.41 12.10 -7.58
C PRO A 117 -1.98 11.17 -6.50
N VAL A 118 -2.94 10.32 -6.88
CA VAL A 118 -3.51 9.30 -6.00
C VAL A 118 -2.42 8.35 -5.48
N GLU A 119 -1.41 8.07 -6.30
CA GLU A 119 -0.27 7.23 -5.97
C GLU A 119 0.52 7.75 -4.75
N ALA A 120 0.62 9.07 -4.56
CA ALA A 120 1.27 9.62 -3.37
C ALA A 120 0.43 9.40 -2.10
N VAL A 121 -0.90 9.48 -2.22
CA VAL A 121 -1.84 9.18 -1.12
C VAL A 121 -1.80 7.69 -0.78
N GLU A 122 -1.83 6.82 -1.80
CA GLU A 122 -1.72 5.37 -1.64
C GLU A 122 -0.41 4.98 -0.97
N ALA A 123 0.70 5.61 -1.36
CA ALA A 123 2.00 5.32 -0.81
C ALA A 123 2.13 5.76 0.67
N ALA A 124 1.61 6.93 1.04
CA ALA A 124 1.52 7.35 2.43
C ALA A 124 0.62 6.38 3.24
N ALA A 125 -0.50 5.95 2.66
CA ALA A 125 -1.44 5.04 3.29
C ALA A 125 -0.84 3.63 3.50
N ALA A 126 -0.15 3.11 2.49
CA ALA A 126 0.53 1.81 2.52
C ALA A 126 1.60 1.73 3.59
N ASN A 127 2.28 2.85 3.91
CA ASN A 127 3.34 2.90 4.91
C ASN A 127 2.87 3.41 6.28
N GLY A 128 1.57 3.69 6.45
CA GLY A 128 1.03 4.09 7.75
C GLY A 128 1.30 5.55 8.13
N HIS A 129 1.67 6.40 7.16
CA HIS A 129 2.07 7.79 7.42
C HIS A 129 0.87 8.72 7.60
N LEU A 130 0.11 8.52 8.68
CA LEU A 130 -1.09 9.29 9.00
C LEU A 130 -0.84 10.81 9.06
N ALA A 131 0.33 11.22 9.52
CA ALA A 131 0.68 12.64 9.61
C ALA A 131 0.82 13.31 8.24
N VAL A 132 1.35 12.58 7.24
CA VAL A 132 1.43 13.04 5.85
C VAL A 132 0.02 13.21 5.29
N LEU A 133 -0.86 12.23 5.50
CA LEU A 133 -2.25 12.29 5.01
C LEU A 133 -3.04 13.45 5.64
N LYS A 134 -2.85 13.71 6.94
CA LYS A 134 -3.43 14.88 7.62
C LYS A 134 -2.94 16.19 7.03
N TYR A 135 -1.64 16.29 6.76
CA TYR A 135 -1.07 17.48 6.13
C TYR A 135 -1.58 17.67 4.70
N LEU A 136 -1.59 16.60 3.88
CA LEU A 136 -2.16 16.63 2.52
C LEU A 136 -3.61 17.08 2.56
N ARG A 137 -4.38 16.63 3.56
CA ARG A 137 -5.71 17.14 3.77
C ARG A 137 -5.64 18.63 4.00
N GLU A 138 -4.89 19.15 4.97
CA GLU A 138 -4.83 20.59 5.31
C GLU A 138 -4.53 21.52 4.11
N VAL A 139 -3.59 21.12 3.24
CA VAL A 139 -3.22 21.88 2.03
C VAL A 139 -4.17 21.67 0.84
N ASP A 140 -5.15 20.78 1.04
CA ASP A 140 -6.36 20.50 0.27
C ASP A 140 -7.13 21.70 -0.27
N THR A 141 -6.77 22.34 -1.40
CA THR A 141 -7.57 23.47 -1.91
C THR A 141 -8.72 23.07 -2.83
N GLY A 142 -8.77 21.83 -3.32
CA GLY A 142 -9.90 21.32 -4.10
C GLY A 142 -11.06 20.80 -3.26
N ARG A 143 -10.92 20.77 -1.93
CA ARG A 143 -11.96 20.37 -0.97
C ARG A 143 -13.33 21.02 -1.19
N GLU A 144 -13.37 22.27 -1.66
CA GLU A 144 -14.63 22.98 -1.91
C GLU A 144 -15.35 22.49 -3.17
N ARG A 145 -14.60 21.97 -4.16
CA ARG A 145 -15.14 21.33 -5.37
C ARG A 145 -15.63 19.91 -5.08
N ASP A 146 -14.95 19.22 -4.17
CA ASP A 146 -15.23 17.84 -3.76
C ASP A 146 -16.23 17.77 -2.58
N GLN A 147 -17.08 18.79 -2.38
CA GLN A 147 -18.10 18.80 -1.30
C GLN A 147 -19.11 17.66 -1.43
N ASP A 148 -19.43 17.27 -2.67
CA ASP A 148 -20.16 16.05 -2.95
C ASP A 148 -19.15 14.91 -3.11
N ARG A 149 -19.39 13.78 -2.44
CA ARG A 149 -18.47 12.63 -2.51
C ARG A 149 -18.29 12.22 -3.96
N VAL A 150 -17.08 12.38 -4.48
CA VAL A 150 -16.79 12.07 -5.87
C VAL A 150 -16.87 10.55 -6.05
N ALA A 151 -17.64 10.11 -7.05
CA ALA A 151 -17.81 8.70 -7.35
C ALA A 151 -16.48 8.10 -7.83
N ALA A 152 -16.23 6.84 -7.50
CA ALA A 152 -15.00 6.13 -7.86
C ALA A 152 -14.64 6.17 -9.36
N ASP A 153 -15.64 6.29 -10.22
CA ASP A 153 -15.53 6.22 -11.68
C ASP A 153 -15.43 7.59 -12.35
N SER A 154 -15.36 8.69 -11.59
CA SER A 154 -15.12 10.01 -12.19
C SER A 154 -13.74 10.04 -12.84
N GLU A 155 -13.65 10.56 -14.07
CA GLU A 155 -12.37 10.76 -14.75
C GLU A 155 -11.39 11.49 -13.81
N ILE A 156 -10.19 10.93 -13.63
CA ILE A 156 -9.10 11.58 -12.89
C ILE A 156 -8.74 12.83 -13.70
N GLU A 157 -9.33 13.96 -13.33
CA GLU A 157 -9.02 15.23 -13.96
C GLU A 157 -7.53 15.50 -13.68
N THR A 158 -6.72 15.52 -14.73
CA THR A 158 -5.26 15.70 -14.59
C THR A 158 -4.85 17.18 -14.60
N GLU A 159 -5.83 18.06 -14.79
CA GLU A 159 -5.63 19.49 -14.93
C GLU A 159 -6.34 20.24 -13.80
N TRP A 160 -5.53 20.81 -12.91
CA TRP A 160 -6.00 21.73 -11.88
C TRP A 160 -5.67 23.17 -12.27
N ASN A 161 -6.71 24.01 -12.32
CA ASN A 161 -6.65 25.44 -12.60
C ASN A 161 -7.17 26.31 -11.43
N GLY A 162 -7.44 25.71 -10.27
CA GLY A 162 -7.87 26.43 -9.08
C GLY A 162 -6.71 27.01 -8.25
N PRO A 163 -7.01 27.80 -7.20
CA PRO A 163 -5.98 28.33 -6.32
C PRO A 163 -5.32 27.20 -5.53
N GLY A 164 -3.98 27.23 -5.36
CA GLY A 164 -3.25 26.26 -4.54
C GLY A 164 -3.06 24.88 -5.19
N ASN A 165 -2.85 23.86 -4.37
CA ASN A 165 -2.61 22.47 -4.81
C ASN A 165 -3.84 21.60 -4.52
N TRP A 166 -4.25 20.81 -5.49
CA TRP A 166 -5.39 19.90 -5.35
C TRP A 166 -4.93 18.47 -5.08
N VAL A 167 -5.58 17.80 -4.13
CA VAL A 167 -5.29 16.41 -3.79
C VAL A 167 -6.33 15.46 -4.35
N CYS A 168 -5.89 14.55 -5.23
CA CYS A 168 -6.72 13.48 -5.72
C CYS A 168 -6.88 12.41 -4.62
N TRP A 169 -7.98 12.49 -3.87
CA TRP A 169 -8.37 11.47 -2.91
C TRP A 169 -9.06 10.29 -3.60
N GLY A 170 -8.77 9.06 -3.16
CA GLY A 170 -9.45 7.86 -3.64
C GLY A 170 -8.49 6.73 -3.98
N GLY A 171 -8.85 6.00 -5.04
CA GLY A 171 -8.14 4.80 -5.49
C GLY A 171 -8.13 3.70 -4.43
N ARG A 172 -7.04 2.94 -4.39
CA ARG A 172 -6.87 1.82 -3.46
C ARG A 172 -6.20 2.23 -2.16
N SER A 173 -6.20 3.52 -1.79
CA SER A 173 -5.50 4.03 -0.60
C SER A 173 -5.92 3.32 0.68
N MET A 174 -7.22 3.12 0.90
CA MET A 174 -7.72 2.41 2.08
C MET A 174 -7.36 0.93 2.04
N LEU A 175 -7.51 0.29 0.88
CA LEU A 175 -7.12 -1.10 0.70
C LEU A 175 -5.62 -1.29 0.98
N LYS A 176 -4.76 -0.38 0.50
CA LYS A 176 -3.31 -0.40 0.74
C LYS A 176 -2.95 -0.19 2.20
N ALA A 177 -3.64 0.70 2.91
CA ALA A 177 -3.47 0.84 4.35
C ALA A 177 -3.84 -0.46 5.08
N VAL A 178 -4.97 -1.06 4.72
CA VAL A 178 -5.41 -2.32 5.32
C VAL A 178 -4.44 -3.45 4.99
N GLU A 179 -4.09 -3.66 3.72
CA GLU A 179 -3.16 -4.72 3.28
C GLU A 179 -1.82 -4.68 4.03
N ASN A 180 -1.39 -3.50 4.51
CA ASN A 180 -0.15 -3.31 5.27
C ASN A 180 -0.35 -3.22 6.80
N GLY A 181 -1.59 -3.13 7.29
CA GLY A 181 -1.92 -3.20 8.73
C GLY A 181 -2.11 -1.87 9.42
N HIS A 182 -2.33 -0.83 8.64
CA HIS A 182 -2.55 0.52 9.13
C HIS A 182 -4.06 0.76 9.23
N ALA A 183 -4.73 0.00 10.09
CA ALA A 183 -6.18 0.11 10.32
C ALA A 183 -6.58 1.49 10.85
N ASP A 184 -5.70 2.15 11.61
CA ASP A 184 -5.84 3.53 12.07
C ASP A 184 -5.87 4.53 10.91
N VAL A 185 -4.98 4.35 9.92
CA VAL A 185 -4.98 5.12 8.67
C VAL A 185 -6.24 4.84 7.86
N ALA A 186 -6.63 3.58 7.72
CA ALA A 186 -7.84 3.21 6.99
C ALA A 186 -9.12 3.82 7.61
N ARG A 187 -9.25 3.82 8.94
CA ARG A 187 -10.33 4.53 9.66
C ARG A 187 -10.31 6.03 9.36
N TRP A 188 -9.13 6.64 9.42
CA TRP A 188 -9.02 8.08 9.17
C TRP A 188 -9.40 8.43 7.73
N LEU A 189 -8.93 7.65 6.74
CA LEU A 189 -9.30 7.81 5.33
C LEU A 189 -10.82 7.68 5.13
N TYR A 190 -11.46 6.70 5.79
CA TYR A 190 -12.91 6.51 5.70
C TYR A 190 -13.71 7.72 6.19
N SER A 191 -13.27 8.34 7.29
CA SER A 191 -14.00 9.47 7.89
C SER A 191 -13.66 10.84 7.28
N ASN A 192 -12.49 11.00 6.64
CA ASN A 192 -11.98 12.32 6.26
C ASN A 192 -11.83 12.55 4.76
N CYS A 193 -11.90 11.50 3.92
CA CYS A 193 -11.75 11.64 2.48
C CYS A 193 -13.11 11.91 1.79
N PRO A 194 -13.15 12.82 0.80
CA PRO A 194 -14.35 13.12 0.02
C PRO A 194 -14.67 12.03 -1.02
N TYR A 195 -14.18 10.81 -0.83
CA TYR A 195 -14.33 9.71 -1.78
C TYR A 195 -15.43 8.74 -1.32
N ALA A 196 -16.36 8.40 -2.22
CA ALA A 196 -17.32 7.34 -1.96
C ALA A 196 -16.72 5.99 -2.39
N LEU A 197 -16.45 5.11 -1.42
CA LEU A 197 -16.08 3.73 -1.73
C LEU A 197 -17.23 3.07 -2.48
N THR A 198 -16.90 2.38 -3.57
CA THR A 198 -17.85 1.47 -4.21
C THR A 198 -18.07 0.23 -3.35
N ASP A 199 -19.19 -0.46 -3.56
CA ASP A 199 -19.48 -1.72 -2.88
C ASP A 199 -18.36 -2.76 -3.06
N ASN A 200 -17.76 -2.80 -4.25
CA ASN A 200 -16.64 -3.70 -4.58
C ASN A 200 -15.36 -3.32 -3.81
N GLU A 201 -15.05 -2.03 -3.69
CA GLU A 201 -13.88 -1.58 -2.91
C GLU A 201 -14.08 -1.83 -1.42
N LEU A 202 -15.29 -1.57 -0.90
CA LEU A 202 -15.63 -1.86 0.48
C LEU A 202 -15.48 -3.36 0.78
N GLU A 203 -15.95 -4.22 -0.13
CA GLU A 203 -15.75 -5.68 -0.04
C GLU A 203 -14.26 -6.05 0.01
N LEU A 204 -13.44 -5.50 -0.88
CA LEU A 204 -12.00 -5.76 -0.89
C LEU A 204 -11.31 -5.29 0.41
N VAL A 205 -11.70 -4.14 0.95
CA VAL A 205 -11.16 -3.59 2.21
C VAL A 205 -11.54 -4.48 3.40
N ILE A 206 -12.80 -4.93 3.50
CA ILE A 206 -13.25 -5.84 4.56
C ILE A 206 -12.52 -7.18 4.46
N CYS A 207 -12.45 -7.77 3.26
CA CYS A 207 -11.70 -9.00 3.01
C CYS A 207 -10.21 -8.85 3.35
N GLY A 208 -9.60 -7.71 3.02
CA GLY A 208 -8.21 -7.40 3.37
C GLY A 208 -7.99 -7.34 4.88
N ALA A 209 -8.92 -6.75 5.62
CA ALA A 209 -8.85 -6.64 7.08
C ALA A 209 -8.97 -8.03 7.75
N LEU A 210 -9.92 -8.84 7.27
CA LEU A 210 -10.08 -10.22 7.74
C LEU A 210 -8.85 -11.09 7.46
N LYS A 211 -8.23 -10.96 6.28
CA LYS A 211 -6.98 -11.66 5.94
C LYS A 211 -5.81 -11.31 6.86
N ARG A 212 -5.87 -10.17 7.56
CA ARG A 212 -4.89 -9.77 8.57
C ARG A 212 -5.29 -10.11 10.00
N GLY A 213 -6.58 -10.39 10.23
CA GLY A 213 -7.13 -10.68 11.55
C GLY A 213 -7.69 -9.45 12.26
N ASP A 214 -7.81 -8.31 11.58
CA ASP A 214 -8.39 -7.07 12.13
C ASP A 214 -9.92 -7.14 12.13
N ILE A 215 -10.48 -8.08 12.90
CA ILE A 215 -11.92 -8.36 12.97
C ILE A 215 -12.70 -7.13 13.44
N GLU A 216 -12.19 -6.36 14.41
CA GLU A 216 -12.84 -5.15 14.92
C GLU A 216 -13.02 -4.10 13.80
N PHE A 217 -11.98 -3.88 12.99
CA PHE A 217 -12.04 -2.93 11.90
C PHE A 217 -12.96 -3.41 10.77
N ALA A 218 -12.90 -4.71 10.44
CA ALA A 218 -13.80 -5.32 9.47
C ALA A 218 -15.27 -5.19 9.91
N GLN A 219 -15.57 -5.50 11.18
CA GLN A 219 -16.91 -5.41 11.76
C GLN A 219 -17.44 -3.97 11.78
N TRP A 220 -16.57 -2.98 11.93
CA TRP A 220 -16.92 -1.56 11.88
C TRP A 220 -17.30 -1.08 10.46
N LEU A 221 -16.69 -1.66 9.42
CA LEU A 221 -16.97 -1.31 8.02
C LEU A 221 -18.20 -2.00 7.43
N VAL A 222 -18.62 -3.12 8.00
CA VAL A 222 -19.76 -3.90 7.48
C VAL A 222 -21.06 -3.09 7.59
N PRO A 223 -21.82 -2.93 6.49
CA PRO A 223 -23.12 -2.28 6.53
C PRO A 223 -24.09 -3.03 7.45
N PRO A 224 -25.03 -2.34 8.14
CA PRO A 224 -25.97 -2.98 9.06
C PRO A 224 -26.91 -4.01 8.40
N THR A 225 -26.99 -4.03 7.08
CA THR A 225 -27.80 -4.96 6.28
C THR A 225 -27.06 -6.24 5.89
N ARG A 226 -25.73 -6.28 6.02
CA ARG A 226 -24.88 -7.41 5.62
C ARG A 226 -24.20 -8.04 6.82
N SER A 227 -23.79 -9.30 6.68
CA SER A 227 -23.03 -9.99 7.73
C SER A 227 -21.54 -9.95 7.41
N LEU A 228 -20.70 -9.88 8.44
CA LEU A 228 -19.25 -10.07 8.28
C LEU A 228 -18.91 -11.40 7.60
N PHE A 229 -19.80 -12.40 7.71
CA PHE A 229 -19.68 -13.70 7.05
C PHE A 229 -19.60 -13.63 5.52
N ASP A 230 -20.38 -12.74 4.90
CA ASP A 230 -20.46 -12.63 3.44
C ASP A 230 -19.08 -12.30 2.83
N TYR A 231 -18.18 -11.76 3.65
CA TYR A 231 -16.82 -11.34 3.32
C TYR A 231 -15.74 -12.32 3.82
N ALA A 232 -16.10 -13.28 4.67
CA ALA A 232 -15.16 -14.15 5.39
C ALA A 232 -14.97 -15.53 4.75
N SER A 233 -15.80 -15.90 3.76
CA SER A 233 -15.85 -17.23 3.15
C SER A 233 -14.51 -17.74 2.59
N ASP A 234 -13.68 -16.84 2.05
CA ASP A 234 -12.36 -17.15 1.47
C ASP A 234 -11.17 -16.71 2.36
N CYS A 235 -11.40 -16.47 3.65
CA CYS A 235 -10.35 -16.03 4.57
C CYS A 235 -9.59 -17.23 5.16
N PRO A 236 -8.27 -17.37 4.92
CA PRO A 236 -7.53 -18.56 5.33
C PRO A 236 -7.11 -18.54 6.81
N ARG A 237 -7.45 -17.50 7.58
CA ARG A 237 -6.96 -17.31 8.94
C ARG A 237 -7.75 -18.15 9.96
N PRO A 238 -7.07 -18.90 10.85
CA PRO A 238 -7.73 -19.67 11.90
C PRO A 238 -8.63 -18.83 12.82
N ASP A 239 -8.19 -17.63 13.21
CA ASP A 239 -8.94 -16.74 14.12
C ASP A 239 -10.29 -16.31 13.52
N VAL A 240 -10.31 -16.06 12.20
CA VAL A 240 -11.54 -15.69 11.47
C VAL A 240 -12.45 -16.92 11.32
N ILE A 241 -11.87 -18.09 11.04
CA ILE A 241 -12.61 -19.36 10.94
C ILE A 241 -13.23 -19.74 12.29
N GLU A 242 -12.52 -19.54 13.40
CA GLU A 242 -13.05 -19.75 14.75
C GLU A 242 -14.22 -18.82 15.03
N MET A 243 -14.08 -17.51 14.75
CA MET A 243 -15.18 -16.56 14.84
C MET A 243 -16.39 -16.97 13.97
N MET A 244 -16.17 -17.47 12.75
CA MET A 244 -17.24 -17.97 11.88
C MET A 244 -17.93 -19.22 12.47
N LEU A 245 -17.19 -20.08 13.16
CA LEU A 245 -17.72 -21.27 13.84
C LEU A 245 -18.56 -20.88 15.06
N GLU A 246 -18.09 -19.95 15.88
CA GLU A 246 -18.80 -19.48 17.07
C GLU A 246 -20.12 -18.77 16.73
N ASN A 247 -20.15 -18.03 15.63
CA ASN A 247 -21.36 -17.38 15.14
C ASN A 247 -22.36 -18.36 14.48
N GLY A 248 -22.01 -19.65 14.34
CA GLY A 248 -22.87 -20.66 13.73
C GLY A 248 -23.00 -20.53 12.20
N ASN A 249 -22.16 -19.73 11.56
CA ASN A 249 -22.32 -19.38 10.15
C ASN A 249 -21.83 -20.50 9.22
N LEU A 250 -20.84 -21.28 9.66
CA LEU A 250 -20.36 -22.47 8.94
C LEU A 250 -21.43 -23.56 8.79
N GLN A 251 -22.47 -23.58 9.64
CA GLN A 251 -23.59 -24.52 9.49
C GLN A 251 -24.47 -24.20 8.29
N ARG A 252 -24.47 -22.93 7.82
CA ARG A 252 -25.36 -22.44 6.76
C ARG A 252 -24.77 -22.63 5.37
N ASP A 253 -23.45 -22.63 5.24
CA ASP A 253 -22.75 -22.78 3.97
C ASP A 253 -21.76 -23.95 3.99
N GLN A 254 -22.11 -24.98 3.22
CA GLN A 254 -21.31 -26.17 3.03
C GLN A 254 -19.98 -25.88 2.29
N ASN A 255 -19.96 -24.94 1.34
CA ASN A 255 -18.75 -24.61 0.59
C ASN A 255 -17.74 -23.87 1.45
N ALA A 256 -18.19 -22.86 2.22
CA ALA A 256 -17.34 -22.14 3.17
C ALA A 256 -16.70 -23.09 4.20
N THR A 257 -17.42 -24.13 4.62
CA THR A 257 -16.89 -25.13 5.55
C THR A 257 -15.75 -25.96 4.94
N VAL A 258 -15.87 -26.34 3.67
CA VAL A 258 -14.84 -27.11 2.97
C VAL A 258 -13.58 -26.28 2.74
N VAL A 259 -13.76 -25.00 2.40
CA VAL A 259 -12.67 -24.02 2.26
C VAL A 259 -11.95 -23.83 3.61
N ALA A 260 -12.70 -23.68 4.71
CA ALA A 260 -12.14 -23.57 6.05
C ALA A 260 -11.31 -24.81 6.45
N ILE A 261 -11.74 -26.03 6.10
CA ILE A 261 -10.95 -27.26 6.39
C ILE A 261 -9.61 -27.26 5.65
N ARG A 262 -9.59 -26.86 4.37
CA ARG A 262 -8.34 -26.70 3.59
C ARG A 262 -7.42 -25.70 4.29
N ASP A 263 -7.96 -24.57 4.71
CA ASP A 263 -7.18 -23.47 5.27
C ASP A 263 -6.69 -23.75 6.69
N LEU A 264 -7.45 -24.48 7.51
CA LEU A 264 -6.95 -24.94 8.81
C LEU A 264 -5.85 -25.99 8.65
N ALA A 265 -5.92 -26.84 7.62
CA ALA A 265 -4.87 -27.81 7.32
C ALA A 265 -3.55 -27.12 6.92
N THR A 266 -3.62 -26.01 6.17
CA THR A 266 -2.41 -25.24 5.83
C THR A 266 -1.74 -24.63 7.06
N HIS A 267 -2.52 -24.32 8.11
CA HIS A 267 -2.03 -23.76 9.37
C HIS A 267 -1.74 -24.79 10.47
N GLY A 268 -2.09 -26.07 10.29
CA GLY A 268 -1.89 -27.14 11.28
C GLY A 268 -2.90 -27.11 12.45
N GLN A 269 -4.06 -26.49 12.28
CA GLN A 269 -5.05 -26.27 13.35
C GLN A 269 -6.03 -27.45 13.47
N LEU A 270 -5.53 -28.60 13.96
CA LEU A 270 -6.29 -29.85 14.02
C LEU A 270 -7.52 -29.78 14.94
N ASP A 271 -7.46 -29.03 16.04
CA ASP A 271 -8.57 -28.96 17.01
C ASP A 271 -9.77 -28.19 16.45
N LEU A 272 -9.54 -27.10 15.71
CA LEU A 272 -10.59 -26.40 14.97
C LEU A 272 -11.16 -27.29 13.86
N MET A 273 -10.32 -28.07 13.16
CA MET A 273 -10.81 -29.02 12.14
C MET A 273 -11.73 -30.09 12.75
N LYS A 274 -11.39 -30.60 13.94
CA LYS A 274 -12.25 -31.55 14.68
C LYS A 274 -13.59 -30.91 15.08
N ARG A 275 -13.58 -29.67 15.58
CA ARG A 275 -14.81 -28.92 15.91
C ARG A 275 -15.70 -28.74 14.69
N ILE A 276 -15.13 -28.35 13.54
CA ILE A 276 -15.87 -28.23 12.28
C ILE A 276 -16.44 -29.58 11.84
N ALA A 277 -15.64 -30.66 11.90
CA ALA A 277 -16.07 -31.99 11.49
C ALA A 277 -17.17 -32.59 12.38
N GLN A 278 -17.27 -32.18 13.65
CA GLN A 278 -18.37 -32.58 14.54
C GLN A 278 -19.69 -31.91 14.16
N ILE A 279 -19.64 -30.68 13.66
CA ILE A 279 -20.80 -29.93 13.17
C ILE A 279 -21.27 -30.50 11.82
N TYR A 280 -20.31 -30.98 11.02
CA TYR A 280 -20.57 -31.53 9.69
C TYR A 280 -21.04 -32.99 9.76
N THR A 281 -22.35 -33.22 9.76
CA THR A 281 -22.92 -34.56 9.92
C THR A 281 -22.95 -35.39 8.63
N THR A 282 -22.84 -34.79 7.43
CA THR A 282 -22.78 -35.54 6.17
C THR A 282 -22.01 -34.79 5.08
N PRO A 283 -21.00 -35.40 4.40
CA PRO A 283 -20.52 -34.84 3.15
C PRO A 283 -21.65 -34.91 2.09
N PRO A 284 -21.85 -33.88 1.26
CA PRO A 284 -22.72 -33.99 0.10
C PRO A 284 -22.22 -35.15 -0.75
N THR A 285 -23.07 -36.14 -0.95
CA THR A 285 -22.75 -37.34 -1.73
C THR A 285 -22.29 -36.94 -3.12
N ASN A 286 -21.03 -37.28 -3.44
CA ASN A 286 -20.44 -37.21 -4.78
C ASN A 286 -20.09 -35.82 -5.31
N ASP A 287 -19.66 -34.90 -4.45
CA ASP A 287 -19.14 -33.60 -4.89
C ASP A 287 -17.62 -33.68 -5.22
N GLY A 288 -17.28 -33.52 -6.49
CA GLY A 288 -15.88 -33.55 -6.95
C GLY A 288 -15.03 -32.41 -6.39
N VAL A 289 -15.67 -31.28 -6.07
CA VAL A 289 -15.05 -30.11 -5.46
C VAL A 289 -14.59 -30.43 -4.04
N TRP A 290 -15.42 -31.15 -3.29
CA TRP A 290 -15.13 -31.58 -1.92
C TRP A 290 -13.90 -32.51 -1.87
N LEU A 291 -13.83 -33.49 -2.77
CA LEU A 291 -12.69 -34.40 -2.87
C LEU A 291 -11.39 -33.67 -3.23
N ASP A 292 -11.44 -32.64 -4.07
CA ASP A 292 -10.26 -31.85 -4.43
C ASP A 292 -9.72 -31.07 -3.22
N TYR A 293 -10.58 -30.42 -2.45
CA TYR A 293 -10.17 -29.66 -1.27
C TYR A 293 -9.59 -30.56 -0.16
N TRP A 294 -10.15 -31.75 0.05
CA TRP A 294 -9.58 -32.73 0.97
C TRP A 294 -8.23 -33.28 0.51
N ARG A 295 -8.04 -33.50 -0.80
CA ARG A 295 -6.71 -33.84 -1.34
C ARG A 295 -5.70 -32.72 -1.12
N ARG A 296 -6.09 -31.47 -1.32
CA ARG A 296 -5.23 -30.30 -1.04
C ARG A 296 -4.89 -30.23 0.45
N ALA A 297 -5.86 -30.43 1.35
CA ALA A 297 -5.62 -30.46 2.79
C ALA A 297 -4.61 -31.56 3.19
N MET A 298 -4.73 -32.77 2.64
CA MET A 298 -3.76 -33.85 2.85
C MET A 298 -2.38 -33.50 2.30
N ALA A 299 -2.29 -32.88 1.12
CA ALA A 299 -1.02 -32.46 0.54
C ALA A 299 -0.31 -31.40 1.41
N GLU A 300 -1.05 -30.45 1.98
CA GLU A 300 -0.51 -29.44 2.89
C GLU A 300 -0.07 -30.05 4.23
N ALA A 301 -0.84 -31.01 4.77
CA ALA A 301 -0.43 -31.77 5.95
C ALA A 301 0.87 -32.57 5.72
N ILE A 302 1.06 -33.15 4.52
CA ILE A 302 2.32 -33.81 4.13
C ILE A 302 3.48 -32.81 4.10
N LYS A 303 3.29 -31.62 3.50
CA LYS A 303 4.34 -30.58 3.47
C LYS A 303 4.77 -30.13 4.86
N ARG A 304 3.86 -30.19 5.84
CA ARG A 304 4.11 -29.81 7.24
C ARG A 304 4.64 -30.94 8.11
N GLU A 305 4.72 -32.16 7.59
CA GLU A 305 5.09 -33.37 8.35
C GLU A 305 4.17 -33.62 9.58
N ASP A 306 2.91 -33.16 9.51
CA ASP A 306 1.93 -33.32 10.60
C ASP A 306 1.29 -34.71 10.56
N LEU A 307 1.95 -35.66 11.21
CA LEU A 307 1.53 -37.05 11.30
C LEU A 307 0.16 -37.22 11.98
N VAL A 308 -0.18 -36.35 12.94
CA VAL A 308 -1.46 -36.46 13.68
C VAL A 308 -2.61 -36.06 12.77
N MET A 309 -2.43 -34.99 11.99
CA MET A 309 -3.40 -34.55 11.00
C MET A 309 -3.58 -35.59 9.89
N LEU A 310 -2.48 -36.21 9.41
CA LEU A 310 -2.53 -37.27 8.40
C LEU A 310 -3.19 -38.56 8.88
N GLN A 311 -3.12 -38.88 10.18
CA GLN A 311 -3.84 -40.00 10.75
C GLN A 311 -5.34 -39.70 10.89
N TRP A 312 -5.69 -38.46 11.21
CA TRP A 312 -7.07 -38.05 11.43
C TRP A 312 -7.87 -37.87 10.14
N LEU A 313 -7.30 -37.23 9.12
CA LEU A 313 -7.99 -36.91 7.85
C LEU A 313 -8.66 -38.15 7.20
N PRO A 314 -8.00 -39.32 7.05
CA PRO A 314 -8.60 -40.53 6.48
C PRO A 314 -9.66 -41.20 7.36
N GLN A 315 -9.61 -40.97 8.68
CA GLN A 315 -10.51 -41.59 9.65
C GLN A 315 -11.86 -40.88 9.74
N THR A 316 -11.95 -39.64 9.27
CA THR A 316 -13.21 -38.89 9.24
C THR A 316 -14.26 -39.60 8.39
N VAL A 317 -15.52 -39.52 8.85
CA VAL A 317 -16.68 -40.26 8.33
C VAL A 317 -16.86 -40.09 6.81
N ALA A 318 -16.36 -39.00 6.24
CA ALA A 318 -16.57 -38.63 4.85
C ALA A 318 -15.77 -39.42 3.80
N LEU A 319 -14.67 -40.09 4.18
CA LEU A 319 -13.95 -41.03 3.31
C LEU A 319 -14.41 -42.49 3.46
N ARG A 320 -15.29 -42.77 4.43
CA ARG A 320 -15.93 -44.09 4.58
C ARG A 320 -17.12 -44.26 3.64
N SER A 321 -17.81 -43.18 3.30
CA SER A 321 -18.97 -43.16 2.39
C SER A 321 -18.58 -42.99 0.92
N CYS A 322 -17.48 -42.29 0.61
CA CYS A 322 -16.86 -42.36 -0.70
C CYS A 322 -16.02 -43.66 -0.78
N ASN A 323 -16.30 -44.55 -1.72
CA ASN A 323 -15.52 -45.77 -2.03
C ASN A 323 -14.10 -45.46 -2.56
N PHE A 324 -13.35 -44.57 -1.92
CA PHE A 324 -12.04 -44.08 -2.36
C PHE A 324 -10.91 -44.99 -1.85
N PHE A 325 -11.03 -45.51 -0.62
CA PHE A 325 -10.04 -46.41 -0.03
C PHE A 325 -10.22 -47.89 -0.37
N THR A 326 -11.33 -48.28 -1.02
CA THR A 326 -11.57 -49.69 -1.39
C THR A 326 -10.87 -50.11 -2.68
N LYS A 327 -10.22 -49.18 -3.43
CA LYS A 327 -9.56 -49.53 -4.70
C LYS A 327 -8.06 -49.28 -4.83
N LYS A 328 -7.38 -48.57 -3.92
CA LYS A 328 -5.90 -48.57 -3.84
C LYS A 328 -5.41 -48.29 -2.42
N PRO A 329 -4.63 -49.20 -1.79
CA PRO A 329 -3.98 -48.92 -0.53
C PRO A 329 -2.76 -48.04 -0.81
N LEU A 330 -2.92 -46.73 -0.70
CA LEU A 330 -1.78 -45.82 -0.60
C LEU A 330 -1.90 -45.13 0.76
N LEU A 331 -0.83 -45.23 1.56
CA LEU A 331 -0.62 -44.66 2.91
C LEU A 331 -0.89 -45.58 4.12
N MET A 332 -0.40 -46.82 4.09
CA MET A 332 -0.13 -47.61 5.32
C MET A 332 1.31 -48.13 5.42
N THR A 333 2.25 -47.52 4.70
CA THR A 333 3.69 -47.83 4.80
C THR A 333 4.51 -46.57 5.03
N MET A 334 4.18 -45.81 6.08
CA MET A 334 5.19 -44.99 6.76
C MET A 334 5.88 -45.91 7.76
N THR A 335 6.91 -46.59 7.24
CA THR A 335 7.83 -47.38 8.05
C THR A 335 8.67 -46.43 8.88
N THR A 336 8.65 -46.67 10.19
CA THR A 336 9.62 -46.17 11.16
C THR A 336 11.04 -46.39 10.65
N ARG A 337 11.76 -45.31 10.36
CA ARG A 337 13.23 -45.24 10.46
C ARG A 337 13.66 -43.85 10.87
#